data_AF-X0JF91-F1
#
_entry.id   AF-X0JF91-F1
#
_cell.length_a   1.000
_cell.length_b   1.000
_cell.length_c   1.000
_cell.angle_alpha   90.00
_cell.angle_beta   90.00
_cell.angle_gamma   90.00
#
_symmetry.space_group_name_H-M   'P 1'
#
loop_
_entity.id
_entity.type
_entity.pdbx_description
1 polymer ?
#
loop_
_entity_poly.entity_id
_entity_poly.type
_entity_poly.pdbx_seq_one_letter_code
_entity_poly.pdbx_strand_id
1 'polypeptide(L)'
;MRGSQSTEFPSLDDERLPSTAADKELLKELQLAWERHSDKWDEETKSEFVDHIPKGHTKVTKTNRTQPSGHRLWKSGRMTFAVWIIFRVTYDYDKLIKPRGWLRSRYRNIDPQSWASPNYKKSVKSKGTKELCDNKGNCEDNYGDDSDDSDDSDDSDDQGRIDASYPEDKTDFL
;
A
#
# COMPACT_ATOMS: atom_id res chain seq x y z
N MET A 1 -29.59 13.55 0.88
CA MET A 1 -29.96 12.11 0.81
C MET A 1 -28.67 11.31 0.74
N ARG A 2 -28.29 10.62 1.82
CA ARG A 2 -27.08 9.80 1.88
C ARG A 2 -27.50 8.42 1.39
N GLY A 3 -27.23 8.10 0.12
CA GLY A 3 -27.61 6.81 -0.46
C GLY A 3 -26.95 5.68 0.31
N SER A 4 -27.70 4.63 0.60
CA SER A 4 -27.19 3.40 1.20
C SER A 4 -26.07 2.88 0.31
N GLN A 5 -24.83 3.08 0.75
CA GLN A 5 -23.68 2.50 0.08
C GLN A 5 -23.70 1.00 0.38
N SER A 6 -23.89 0.16 -0.65
CA SER A 6 -23.77 -1.28 -0.48
C SER A 6 -22.36 -1.62 0.00
N THR A 7 -22.29 -2.33 1.11
CA THR A 7 -21.06 -2.88 1.69
C THR A 7 -20.92 -4.37 1.37
N GLU A 8 -21.68 -4.88 0.42
CA GLU A 8 -21.70 -6.28 0.01
C GLU A 8 -21.13 -6.40 -1.40
N PHE A 9 -20.36 -7.47 -1.64
CA PHE A 9 -19.76 -7.71 -2.95
C PHE A 9 -20.85 -7.99 -4.00
N PRO A 10 -20.80 -7.38 -5.20
CA PRO A 10 -21.82 -7.58 -6.21
C PRO A 10 -21.79 -9.00 -6.77
N SER A 11 -22.97 -9.57 -7.07
CA SER A 11 -23.06 -10.90 -7.67
C SER A 11 -22.31 -10.96 -9.00
N LEU A 12 -21.52 -12.02 -9.22
CA LEU A 12 -20.78 -12.22 -10.48
C LEU A 12 -21.70 -12.35 -11.71
N ASP A 13 -22.97 -12.66 -11.50
CA ASP A 13 -24.00 -12.76 -12.55
C ASP A 13 -24.68 -11.41 -12.85
N ASP A 14 -24.27 -10.31 -12.20
CA ASP A 14 -24.83 -8.98 -12.46
C ASP A 14 -24.46 -8.51 -13.88
N GLU A 15 -25.48 -8.20 -14.69
CA GLU A 15 -25.35 -7.76 -16.08
C GLU A 15 -24.55 -6.45 -16.23
N ARG A 16 -24.42 -5.66 -15.15
CA ARG A 16 -23.61 -4.44 -15.12
C ARG A 16 -22.12 -4.72 -15.07
N LEU A 17 -21.73 -5.95 -14.77
CA LEU A 17 -20.34 -6.34 -14.68
C LEU A 17 -19.70 -6.52 -16.06
N PRO A 18 -18.41 -6.22 -16.18
CA PRO A 18 -17.70 -6.39 -17.44
C PRO A 18 -17.69 -7.87 -17.88
N SER A 19 -18.01 -8.09 -19.15
CA SER A 19 -18.41 -9.41 -19.68
C SER A 19 -17.27 -10.26 -20.28
N THR A 20 -16.06 -9.71 -20.41
CA THR A 20 -14.94 -10.46 -21.03
C THR A 20 -14.42 -11.56 -20.09
N ALA A 21 -13.84 -12.63 -20.64
CA ALA A 21 -13.30 -13.73 -19.84
C ALA A 21 -12.23 -13.26 -18.83
N ALA A 22 -11.34 -12.35 -19.27
CA ALA A 22 -10.33 -11.76 -18.41
C ALA A 22 -10.93 -10.88 -17.29
N ASP A 23 -12.00 -10.14 -17.60
CA ASP A 23 -12.71 -9.37 -16.59
C ASP A 23 -13.38 -10.29 -15.56
N LYS A 24 -13.96 -11.42 -16.00
CA LYS A 24 -14.54 -12.43 -15.10
C LYS A 24 -13.52 -13.09 -14.20
N GLU A 25 -12.32 -13.40 -14.71
CA GLU A 25 -11.22 -13.92 -13.89
C GLU A 25 -10.80 -12.92 -12.83
N LEU A 26 -10.60 -11.65 -13.21
CA LEU A 26 -10.25 -10.60 -12.25
C LEU A 26 -11.35 -10.40 -11.20
N LEU A 27 -12.63 -10.44 -11.58
CA LEU A 27 -13.74 -10.33 -10.65
C LEU A 27 -13.76 -11.47 -9.61
N LYS A 28 -13.42 -12.70 -10.02
CA LYS A 28 -13.26 -13.84 -9.09
C LYS A 28 -12.10 -13.60 -8.11
N GLU A 29 -10.98 -13.07 -8.58
CA GLU A 29 -9.85 -12.76 -7.70
C GLU A 29 -10.18 -11.62 -6.73
N LEU A 30 -10.92 -10.60 -7.18
CA LEU A 30 -11.43 -9.52 -6.33
C LEU A 30 -12.41 -10.05 -5.29
N GLN A 31 -13.29 -10.98 -5.66
CA GLN A 31 -14.19 -11.66 -4.73
C GLN A 31 -13.40 -12.46 -3.69
N LEU A 32 -12.37 -13.20 -4.11
CA LEU A 32 -11.54 -13.97 -3.20
C LEU A 32 -10.80 -13.07 -2.20
N ALA A 33 -10.28 -11.93 -2.66
CA ALA A 33 -9.66 -10.93 -1.78
C ALA A 33 -10.69 -10.34 -0.80
N TRP A 34 -11.91 -10.07 -1.26
CA TRP A 34 -13.01 -9.63 -0.41
C TRP A 34 -13.33 -10.66 0.69
N GLU A 35 -13.58 -11.91 0.34
CA GLU A 35 -13.94 -12.98 1.29
C GLU A 35 -12.85 -13.21 2.34
N ARG A 36 -11.58 -13.11 1.96
CA ARG A 36 -10.44 -13.38 2.85
C ARG A 36 -10.04 -12.23 3.74
N HIS A 37 -10.32 -10.99 3.34
CA HIS A 37 -9.70 -9.82 3.95
C HIS A 37 -10.66 -8.67 4.29
N SER A 38 -11.90 -8.68 3.77
CA SER A 38 -12.86 -7.59 4.03
C SER A 38 -13.17 -7.40 5.51
N ASP A 39 -13.01 -8.43 6.35
CA ASP A 39 -13.13 -8.35 7.80
C ASP A 39 -12.15 -7.34 8.44
N LYS A 40 -11.02 -7.07 7.76
CA LYS A 40 -9.96 -6.15 8.17
C LYS A 40 -10.05 -4.78 7.52
N TRP A 41 -11.13 -4.51 6.79
CA TRP A 41 -11.34 -3.22 6.12
C TRP A 41 -12.36 -2.40 6.90
N ASP A 42 -12.14 -1.10 6.97
CA ASP A 42 -13.17 -0.16 7.43
C ASP A 42 -14.30 -0.04 6.41
N GLU A 43 -15.45 0.48 6.86
CA GLU A 43 -16.67 0.56 6.06
C GLU A 43 -16.52 1.48 4.83
N GLU A 44 -15.70 2.52 4.92
CA GLU A 44 -15.40 3.40 3.79
C GLU A 44 -14.62 2.63 2.71
N THR A 45 -13.59 1.89 3.10
CA THR A 45 -12.81 1.02 2.21
C THR A 45 -13.70 -0.04 1.56
N LYS A 46 -14.56 -0.72 2.32
CA LYS A 46 -15.49 -1.72 1.79
C LYS A 46 -16.44 -1.12 0.77
N SER A 47 -17.07 0.01 1.12
CA SER A 47 -18.00 0.70 0.26
C SER A 47 -17.34 1.14 -1.05
N GLU A 48 -16.16 1.76 -0.99
CA GLU A 48 -15.48 2.24 -2.17
C GLU A 48 -15.02 1.09 -3.07
N PHE A 49 -14.54 0.00 -2.47
CA PHE A 49 -14.16 -1.21 -3.18
C PHE A 49 -15.34 -1.79 -3.98
N VAL A 50 -16.50 -1.96 -3.32
CA VAL A 50 -17.73 -2.44 -3.97
C VAL A 50 -18.20 -1.49 -5.05
N ASP A 51 -18.14 -0.18 -4.82
CA ASP A 51 -18.59 0.85 -5.76
C ASP A 51 -17.76 0.88 -7.06
N HIS A 52 -16.48 0.55 -6.99
CA HIS A 52 -15.61 0.49 -8.16
C HIS A 52 -15.95 -0.66 -9.13
N ILE A 53 -16.48 -1.77 -8.63
CA ILE A 53 -16.76 -2.97 -9.42
C ILE A 53 -17.86 -2.75 -10.48
N PRO A 54 -19.12 -2.39 -10.13
CA PRO A 54 -20.19 -2.21 -11.10
C PRO A 54 -19.98 -0.99 -11.99
N LYS A 55 -19.15 -0.04 -11.57
CA LYS A 55 -18.74 1.12 -12.40
C LYS A 55 -17.71 0.74 -13.47
N GLY A 56 -17.24 -0.51 -13.50
CA GLY A 56 -16.20 -0.97 -14.40
C GLY A 56 -14.88 -0.23 -14.20
N HIS A 57 -14.63 0.30 -12.99
CA HIS A 57 -13.37 0.96 -12.68
C HIS A 57 -12.20 -0.03 -12.59
N THR A 58 -12.48 -1.29 -12.28
CA THR A 58 -11.53 -2.39 -12.13
C THR A 58 -11.05 -2.98 -13.45
N LYS A 59 -11.59 -2.52 -14.59
CA LYS A 59 -11.32 -3.11 -15.91
C LYS A 59 -9.86 -2.95 -16.35
N VAL A 60 -9.26 -4.08 -16.72
CA VAL A 60 -7.94 -4.13 -17.35
C VAL A 60 -8.10 -4.12 -18.87
N THR A 61 -7.29 -3.30 -19.52
CA THR A 61 -7.17 -3.20 -20.97
C THR A 61 -5.75 -3.61 -21.36
N LYS A 62 -5.55 -4.00 -22.62
CA LYS A 62 -4.20 -4.32 -23.13
C LYS A 62 -3.18 -3.21 -22.81
N THR A 63 -3.62 -1.96 -22.88
CA THR A 63 -2.78 -0.77 -22.68
C THR A 63 -2.47 -0.48 -21.20
N ASN A 64 -3.37 -0.77 -20.26
CA ASN A 64 -3.14 -0.51 -18.83
C ASN A 64 -2.59 -1.72 -18.07
N ARG A 65 -2.52 -2.91 -18.71
CA ARG A 65 -1.96 -4.13 -18.10
C ARG A 65 -0.46 -4.03 -17.84
N THR A 66 0.25 -3.21 -18.61
CA THR A 66 1.70 -3.02 -18.49
C THR A 66 2.08 -2.12 -17.33
N GLN A 67 1.26 -1.11 -17.01
CA GLN A 67 1.58 -0.14 -15.97
C GLN A 67 0.32 0.30 -15.18
N PRO A 68 0.34 0.18 -13.84
CA PRO A 68 -0.75 0.64 -12.97
C PRO A 68 -1.08 2.12 -13.14
N SER A 69 -0.10 2.97 -13.52
CA SER A 69 -0.33 4.39 -13.76
C SER A 69 -1.22 4.69 -14.97
N GLY A 70 -1.36 3.73 -15.89
CA GLY A 70 -2.28 3.81 -17.02
C GLY A 70 -3.74 3.54 -16.64
N HIS A 71 -3.97 2.99 -15.45
CA HIS A 71 -5.29 2.56 -15.00
C HIS A 71 -6.22 3.75 -14.68
N ARG A 72 -7.52 3.60 -14.93
CA ARG A 72 -8.50 4.69 -14.73
C ARG A 72 -8.54 5.17 -13.28
N LEU A 73 -8.46 4.24 -12.33
CA LEU A 73 -8.40 4.55 -10.90
C LEU A 73 -7.13 5.33 -10.49
N TRP A 74 -6.01 5.14 -11.19
CA TRP A 74 -4.82 5.94 -10.94
C TRP A 74 -4.98 7.35 -11.53
N LYS A 75 -5.47 7.42 -12.76
CA LYS A 75 -5.65 8.68 -13.50
C LYS A 75 -6.70 9.62 -12.87
N SER A 76 -7.65 9.09 -12.10
CA SER A 76 -8.65 9.91 -11.41
C SER A 76 -8.04 10.80 -10.31
N GLY A 77 -6.79 10.54 -9.91
CA GLY A 77 -6.12 11.25 -8.81
C GLY A 77 -6.71 10.92 -7.43
N ARG A 78 -7.70 10.03 -7.36
CA ARG A 78 -8.35 9.60 -6.11
C ARG A 78 -7.81 8.23 -5.70
N MET A 79 -6.52 8.17 -5.42
CA MET A 79 -5.92 6.97 -4.86
C MET A 79 -6.40 6.80 -3.42
N THR A 80 -6.89 5.63 -3.07
CA THR A 80 -7.35 5.26 -1.73
C THR A 80 -6.86 3.85 -1.36
N PHE A 81 -7.15 3.40 -0.15
CA PHE A 81 -6.83 2.02 0.25
C PHE A 81 -7.64 0.99 -0.55
N ALA A 82 -8.89 1.28 -0.92
CA ALA A 82 -9.68 0.43 -1.79
C ALA A 82 -9.05 0.28 -3.19
N VAL A 83 -8.59 1.39 -3.78
CA VAL A 83 -7.85 1.36 -5.05
C VAL A 83 -6.55 0.56 -4.93
N TRP A 84 -5.84 0.70 -3.82
CA TRP A 84 -4.64 -0.10 -3.53
C TRP A 84 -4.94 -1.61 -3.52
N ILE A 85 -6.01 -2.05 -2.86
CA ILE A 85 -6.45 -3.46 -2.84
C ILE A 85 -6.73 -3.95 -4.26
N ILE A 86 -7.49 -3.19 -5.06
CA ILE A 86 -7.76 -3.53 -6.46
C ILE A 86 -6.45 -3.69 -7.23
N PHE A 87 -5.48 -2.80 -7.01
CA PHE A 87 -4.20 -2.85 -7.70
C PHE A 87 -3.34 -4.04 -7.29
N ARG A 88 -3.35 -4.46 -6.02
CA ARG A 88 -2.68 -5.69 -5.57
C ARG A 88 -3.23 -6.94 -6.21
N VAL A 89 -4.54 -6.99 -6.43
CA VAL A 89 -5.18 -8.13 -7.12
C VAL A 89 -4.86 -8.08 -8.61
N THR A 90 -4.86 -6.89 -9.21
CA THR A 90 -4.78 -6.71 -10.66
C THR A 90 -3.35 -6.83 -11.23
N TYR A 91 -2.35 -6.43 -10.46
CA TYR A 91 -0.98 -6.24 -10.95
C TYR A 91 0.04 -6.96 -10.07
N ASP A 92 1.09 -7.47 -10.71
CA ASP A 92 2.26 -8.01 -10.03
C ASP A 92 2.85 -6.97 -9.07
N TYR A 93 3.29 -7.43 -7.90
CA TYR A 93 3.79 -6.57 -6.84
C TYR A 93 4.95 -5.66 -7.28
N ASP A 94 5.77 -6.11 -8.22
CA ASP A 94 6.91 -5.36 -8.77
C ASP A 94 6.47 -4.13 -9.57
N LYS A 95 5.29 -4.18 -10.20
CA LYS A 95 4.72 -3.05 -10.95
C LYS A 95 4.14 -1.99 -10.03
N LEU A 96 3.92 -2.31 -8.77
CA LEU A 96 3.25 -1.46 -7.78
C LEU A 96 4.21 -0.51 -7.05
N ILE A 97 5.40 -0.22 -7.56
CA ILE A 97 6.37 0.70 -6.93
C ILE A 97 5.72 2.07 -6.61
N LYS A 98 5.08 2.71 -7.59
CA LYS A 98 4.44 4.01 -7.41
C LYS A 98 3.24 3.97 -6.44
N PRO A 99 2.26 3.05 -6.60
CA PRO A 99 1.19 2.87 -5.62
C PRO A 99 1.67 2.60 -4.20
N ARG A 100 2.73 1.81 -4.01
CA ARG A 100 3.34 1.56 -2.70
C ARG A 100 3.97 2.82 -2.10
N GLY A 101 4.69 3.58 -2.91
CA GLY A 101 5.26 4.87 -2.50
C GLY A 101 4.16 5.83 -2.03
N TRP A 102 3.08 5.94 -2.79
CA TRP A 102 1.91 6.72 -2.40
C TRP A 102 1.32 6.24 -1.06
N LEU A 103 1.13 4.92 -0.90
CA LEU A 103 0.55 4.34 0.30
C LEU A 103 1.37 4.68 1.56
N ARG A 104 2.70 4.52 1.48
CA ARG A 104 3.64 4.87 2.57
C ARG A 104 3.66 6.35 2.88
N SER A 105 3.52 7.21 1.86
CA SER A 105 3.46 8.66 2.06
C SER A 105 2.15 9.11 2.73
N ARG A 106 1.05 8.37 2.51
CA ARG A 106 -0.28 8.74 2.99
C ARG A 106 -0.58 8.23 4.39
N TYR A 107 -0.10 7.04 4.73
CA TYR A 107 -0.38 6.39 6.01
C TYR A 107 0.93 6.07 6.74
N ARG A 108 1.13 6.70 7.90
CA ARG A 108 2.33 6.47 8.71
C ARG A 108 2.36 5.02 9.21
N ASN A 109 3.49 4.35 9.07
CA ASN A 109 3.73 2.97 9.52
C ASN A 109 2.83 1.91 8.86
N ILE A 110 2.27 2.18 7.68
CA ILE A 110 1.54 1.15 6.95
C ILE A 110 2.53 0.12 6.37
N ASP A 111 2.23 -1.15 6.57
CA ASP A 111 2.86 -2.23 5.80
C ASP A 111 2.11 -2.39 4.47
N PRO A 112 2.74 -2.11 3.31
CA PRO A 112 2.10 -2.33 2.01
C PRO A 112 1.73 -3.80 1.76
N GLN A 113 2.35 -4.76 2.45
CA GLN A 113 1.94 -6.16 2.33
C GLN A 113 0.69 -6.49 3.14
N SER A 114 0.30 -5.63 4.08
CA SER A 114 -0.91 -5.79 4.86
C SER A 114 -2.15 -5.62 3.98
N TRP A 115 -3.14 -6.47 4.22
CA TRP A 115 -4.49 -6.32 3.67
C TRP A 115 -5.41 -5.56 4.63
N ALA A 116 -4.98 -5.22 5.85
CA ALA A 116 -5.79 -4.47 6.78
C ALA A 116 -5.78 -2.98 6.45
N SER A 117 -6.94 -2.33 6.50
CA SER A 117 -7.00 -0.91 6.23
C SER A 117 -6.32 -0.12 7.37
N PRO A 118 -5.68 1.03 7.06
CA PRO A 118 -4.90 1.78 8.05
C PRO A 118 -5.73 2.29 9.24
N ASN A 119 -7.03 2.50 9.06
CA ASN A 119 -7.94 2.95 10.11
C ASN A 119 -8.71 1.81 10.77
N TYR A 120 -8.34 0.56 10.48
CA TYR A 120 -9.01 -0.61 11.03
C TYR A 120 -8.80 -0.71 12.54
N LYS A 121 -9.77 -0.19 13.30
CA LYS A 121 -9.84 -0.36 14.74
C LYS A 121 -10.42 -1.73 15.05
N LYS A 122 -9.58 -2.76 15.03
CA LYS A 122 -9.92 -4.00 15.75
C LYS A 122 -10.10 -3.60 17.20
N SER A 123 -11.32 -3.68 17.74
CA SER A 123 -11.49 -3.59 19.17
C SER A 123 -10.65 -4.72 19.76
N VAL A 124 -9.52 -4.37 20.34
CA VAL A 124 -8.76 -5.31 21.15
C VAL A 124 -9.76 -5.65 22.25
N LYS A 125 -10.37 -6.83 22.19
CA LYS A 125 -10.92 -7.44 23.39
C LYS A 125 -9.70 -7.62 24.29
N SER A 126 -9.42 -6.60 25.09
CA SER A 126 -8.54 -6.67 26.23
C SER A 126 -9.13 -7.78 27.09
N LYS A 127 -8.61 -8.99 26.90
CA LYS A 127 -8.86 -10.11 27.78
C LYS A 127 -8.27 -9.66 29.10
N GLY A 128 -9.16 -9.29 30.02
CA GLY A 128 -8.79 -8.63 31.26
C GLY A 128 -7.72 -9.44 31.97
N THR A 129 -6.64 -8.77 32.34
CA THR A 129 -5.91 -9.11 33.56
C THR A 129 -5.95 -7.83 34.37
N LYS A 130 -6.81 -7.85 35.39
CA LYS A 130 -6.90 -6.80 36.40
C LYS A 130 -5.55 -6.71 37.12
N GLU A 131 -5.07 -5.48 37.26
CA GLU A 131 -4.44 -4.92 38.46
C GLU A 131 -3.58 -5.84 39.34
N LEU A 132 -2.30 -5.47 39.53
CA LEU A 132 -1.83 -4.71 40.71
C LEU A 132 -0.32 -4.89 40.84
N CYS A 133 0.42 -3.78 40.72
CA CYS A 133 1.29 -3.30 41.81
C CYS A 133 1.96 -1.97 41.40
N ASP A 134 1.29 -0.87 41.75
CA ASP A 134 2.01 0.28 42.27
C ASP A 134 2.80 -0.18 43.50
N ASN A 135 4.13 -0.17 43.41
CA ASN A 135 4.96 0.06 44.58
C ASN A 135 6.24 0.78 44.19
N LYS A 136 6.20 2.07 44.52
CA LYS A 136 7.30 2.99 44.79
C LYS A 136 8.50 2.25 45.40
N GLY A 137 9.64 2.27 44.71
CA GLY A 137 10.89 1.66 45.19
C GLY A 137 12.12 2.27 44.53
N ASN A 138 12.71 3.22 45.24
CA ASN A 138 14.07 3.76 45.20
C ASN A 138 15.00 3.37 44.01
N CYS A 139 15.44 4.37 43.25
CA CYS A 139 16.61 4.27 42.39
C CYS A 139 17.74 5.12 43.01
N GLU A 140 18.65 4.48 43.73
CA GLU A 140 19.93 5.06 44.14
C GLU A 140 21.05 4.06 43.78
N ASP A 141 21.83 4.47 42.78
CA ASP A 141 23.29 4.54 42.72
C ASP A 141 24.23 3.32 42.77
N ASN A 142 25.08 3.31 41.72
CA ASN A 142 26.52 2.98 41.65
C ASN A 142 26.98 1.51 41.76
N TYR A 143 27.72 1.03 40.74
CA TYR A 143 29.20 0.90 40.76
C TYR A 143 29.75 0.21 39.48
N GLY A 144 30.92 0.70 39.03
CA GLY A 144 31.88 0.06 38.10
C GLY A 144 31.75 0.54 36.66
N ASP A 145 32.54 1.46 36.11
CA ASP A 145 34.02 1.52 36.06
C ASP A 145 34.62 0.19 35.61
N ASP A 146 34.86 0.06 34.32
CA ASP A 146 36.13 -0.43 33.76
C ASP A 146 36.15 -0.15 32.25
N SER A 147 37.16 0.63 31.89
CA SER A 147 37.64 0.98 30.56
C SER A 147 38.11 -0.22 29.76
N ASP A 148 37.94 -0.19 28.44
CA ASP A 148 38.98 -0.70 27.54
C ASP A 148 38.97 0.08 26.22
N ASP A 149 40.13 0.70 25.98
CA ASP A 149 40.56 1.36 24.78
C ASP A 149 40.58 0.40 23.59
N SER A 150 40.18 0.89 22.43
CA SER A 150 40.69 0.42 21.13
C SER A 150 40.66 1.60 20.17
N ASP A 151 41.74 2.36 20.27
CA ASP A 151 42.28 3.23 19.25
C ASP A 151 42.77 2.33 18.10
N ASP A 152 42.24 2.49 16.89
CA ASP A 152 43.09 2.43 15.71
C ASP A 152 42.41 3.07 14.49
N SER A 153 43.22 3.88 13.84
CA SER A 153 42.89 4.75 12.72
C SER A 153 43.03 3.98 11.41
N ASP A 154 42.30 4.34 10.37
CA ASP A 154 43.02 4.59 9.12
C ASP A 154 42.28 5.53 8.17
N ASP A 155 43.11 6.41 7.63
CA ASP A 155 42.88 7.60 6.84
C ASP A 155 42.96 7.24 5.37
N SER A 156 42.14 7.85 4.51
CA SER A 156 42.39 7.92 3.06
C SER A 156 41.41 8.90 2.42
N ASP A 157 41.87 10.14 2.30
CA ASP A 157 41.51 11.07 1.23
C ASP A 157 41.72 10.43 -0.16
N ASP A 158 40.79 10.64 -1.10
CA ASP A 158 41.18 10.87 -2.50
C ASP A 158 40.16 11.70 -3.27
N GLN A 159 40.71 12.71 -3.95
CA GLN A 159 40.04 13.69 -4.78
C GLN A 159 39.91 13.16 -6.22
N GLY A 160 38.68 12.93 -6.67
CA GLY A 160 38.40 12.52 -8.06
C GLY A 160 37.58 13.54 -8.84
N ARG A 161 38.16 14.71 -9.12
CA ARG A 161 37.66 15.68 -10.09
C ARG A 161 37.78 15.07 -11.50
N ILE A 162 36.67 14.93 -12.23
CA ILE A 162 36.72 14.83 -13.69
C ILE A 162 35.78 15.85 -14.33
N ASP A 163 36.41 16.68 -15.15
CA ASP A 163 35.87 17.73 -15.97
C ASP A 163 34.98 17.22 -17.10
N ALA A 164 34.25 18.19 -17.65
CA ALA A 164 33.33 18.15 -18.76
C ALA A 164 33.73 17.30 -19.98
N SER A 165 32.70 16.77 -20.66
CA SER A 165 32.62 16.90 -22.12
C SER A 165 31.19 16.66 -22.64
N TYR A 166 30.59 17.72 -23.17
CA TYR A 166 29.54 17.65 -24.17
C TYR A 166 30.13 17.07 -25.47
N PRO A 167 29.34 16.29 -26.21
CA PRO A 167 29.26 16.58 -27.64
C PRO A 167 27.83 16.93 -28.02
N GLU A 168 27.70 18.13 -28.61
CA GLU A 168 26.62 18.45 -29.52
C GLU A 168 26.68 17.46 -30.70
N ASP A 169 25.57 16.82 -31.03
CA ASP A 169 25.38 16.35 -32.39
C ASP A 169 24.00 16.74 -32.87
N LYS A 170 24.00 17.78 -33.71
CA LYS A 170 22.90 18.22 -34.53
C LYS A 170 22.84 17.27 -35.72
N THR A 171 21.74 16.55 -35.84
CA THR A 171 21.31 16.06 -37.15
C THR A 171 19.90 16.59 -37.40
N ASP A 172 19.85 17.80 -37.92
CA ASP A 172 18.83 18.19 -38.89
C ASP A 172 19.06 17.33 -40.14
N PHE A 173 18.13 16.44 -40.44
CA PHE A 173 17.94 15.95 -41.81
C PHE A 173 16.50 16.22 -42.22
N LEU A 174 16.43 16.93 -43.34
CA LEU A 174 15.31 17.40 -44.16
C LEU A 174 14.08 16.48 -44.21
#